data_AF-A0A9D6LGH4-F1
#
_entry.id   AF-A0A9D6LGH4-F1
#
_cell.length_a   1.000
_cell.length_b   1.000
_cell.length_c   1.000
_cell.angle_alpha   90.00
_cell.angle_beta   90.00
_cell.angle_gamma   90.00
#
_symmetry.space_group_name_H-M   'P 1'
#
loop_
_entity.id
_entity.type
_entity.pdbx_description
1 polymer ?
#
loop_
_entity_poly.entity_id
_entity_poly.type
_entity_poly.pdbx_seq_one_letter_code
_entity_poly.pdbx_strand_id
1 'polypeptide(L)'
;MQAGVDYLARRGIPAVAPFNFVLHELLHYRVGDFSEALTLIADEKTRRHVAEHLDQDFHGGFFETSLVLHYRPDTVAPSHRTLPPCPPVAPHRVFLWLSRAAARLGRLILAAEFKFAAYGIGWLRLRPLPGYTGWPALADARAGAAFAEVIMSRYVDGVEAVFAGSKPPPQPIMKWLRAVSLDGRLQAH
;
A
#
# COMPACT_ATOMS: atom_id res chain seq x y z
N MET A 1 1.62 13.40 -11.07
CA MET A 1 1.47 12.25 -11.99
C MET A 1 0.10 12.20 -12.66
N GLN A 2 -1.02 12.09 -11.91
CA GLN A 2 -2.35 11.98 -12.54
C GLN A 2 -2.72 13.13 -13.50
N ALA A 3 -2.40 14.38 -13.15
CA ALA A 3 -2.68 15.53 -14.01
C ALA A 3 -2.06 15.40 -15.41
N GLY A 4 -0.89 14.74 -15.53
CA GLY A 4 -0.25 14.45 -16.81
C GLY A 4 -1.02 13.38 -17.60
N VAL A 5 -1.48 12.32 -16.93
CA VAL A 5 -2.35 11.29 -17.54
C VAL A 5 -3.63 11.92 -18.08
N ASP A 6 -4.31 12.76 -17.29
CA ASP A 6 -5.55 13.43 -17.70
C ASP A 6 -5.31 14.41 -18.86
N TYR A 7 -4.15 15.07 -18.90
CA TYR A 7 -3.76 15.96 -20.00
C TYR A 7 -3.59 15.22 -21.33
N LEU A 8 -2.95 14.04 -21.30
CA LEU A 8 -2.72 13.19 -22.47
C LEU A 8 -4.01 12.50 -22.93
N ALA A 9 -4.81 11.99 -21.99
CA ALA A 9 -6.08 11.34 -22.29
C ALA A 9 -7.06 12.27 -23.03
N ARG A 10 -7.11 13.57 -22.65
CA ARG A 10 -7.90 14.59 -23.36
C ARG A 10 -7.46 14.84 -24.81
N ARG A 11 -6.26 14.37 -25.19
CA ARG A 11 -5.71 14.44 -26.56
C ARG A 11 -5.77 13.10 -27.28
N GLY A 12 -6.48 12.13 -26.74
CA GLY A 12 -6.57 10.78 -27.30
C GLY A 12 -5.26 9.99 -27.20
N ILE A 13 -4.32 10.41 -26.35
CA ILE A 13 -3.05 9.72 -26.12
C ILE A 13 -3.22 8.82 -24.90
N PRO A 14 -3.13 7.49 -25.05
CA PRO A 14 -3.17 6.57 -23.91
C PRO A 14 -1.99 6.84 -22.97
N ALA A 15 -2.29 6.93 -21.68
CA ALA A 15 -1.28 7.14 -20.65
C ALA A 15 -1.72 6.47 -19.36
N VAL A 16 -0.74 6.02 -18.57
CA VAL A 16 -0.95 5.39 -17.27
C VAL A 16 -0.14 6.11 -16.21
N ALA A 17 -0.66 6.13 -14.99
CA ALA A 17 0.10 6.48 -13.79
C ALA A 17 0.47 5.17 -13.09
N PRO A 18 1.65 4.60 -13.39
CA PRO A 18 2.27 3.49 -12.68
C PRO A 18 1.83 3.27 -11.23
N PHE A 19 2.06 4.29 -10.42
CA PHE A 19 1.91 4.24 -8.99
C PHE A 19 0.48 3.92 -8.53
N ASN A 20 -0.53 4.27 -9.33
CA ASN A 20 -1.91 3.97 -8.99
C ASN A 20 -2.18 2.45 -8.96
N PHE A 21 -1.50 1.64 -9.78
CA PHE A 21 -1.65 0.18 -9.70
C PHE A 21 -1.24 -0.34 -8.31
N VAL A 22 -0.04 0.02 -7.85
CA VAL A 22 0.49 -0.40 -6.55
C VAL A 22 -0.39 0.08 -5.39
N LEU A 23 -0.88 1.32 -5.45
CA LEU A 23 -1.78 1.85 -4.41
C LEU A 23 -3.12 1.12 -4.34
N HIS A 24 -3.65 0.64 -5.48
CA HIS A 24 -4.86 -0.20 -5.49
C HIS A 24 -4.59 -1.57 -4.87
N GLU A 25 -3.42 -2.16 -5.10
CA GLU A 25 -3.03 -3.42 -4.45
C GLU A 25 -3.01 -3.29 -2.92
N LEU A 26 -2.49 -2.19 -2.38
CA LEU A 26 -2.51 -1.93 -0.93
C LEU A 26 -3.93 -1.83 -0.35
N LEU A 27 -4.88 -1.25 -1.10
CA LEU A 27 -6.28 -1.16 -0.66
C LEU A 27 -7.07 -2.46 -0.81
N HIS A 28 -6.65 -3.32 -1.74
CA HIS A 28 -7.40 -4.51 -2.12
C HIS A 28 -6.72 -5.82 -1.73
N TYR A 29 -5.63 -5.75 -0.96
CA TYR A 29 -4.92 -6.89 -0.41
C TYR A 29 -5.88 -7.92 0.20
N ARG A 30 -5.64 -9.19 -0.15
CA ARG A 30 -6.27 -10.35 0.44
C ARG A 30 -5.20 -11.28 0.98
N VAL A 31 -5.50 -11.90 2.12
CA VAL A 31 -4.67 -12.98 2.65
C VAL A 31 -4.46 -14.04 1.57
N GLY A 32 -3.19 -14.29 1.24
CA GLY A 32 -2.78 -15.23 0.20
C GLY A 32 -2.20 -14.58 -1.06
N ASP A 33 -2.45 -13.28 -1.30
CA ASP A 33 -1.94 -12.56 -2.49
C ASP A 33 -0.43 -12.66 -2.65
N PHE A 34 0.30 -12.72 -1.53
CA PHE A 34 1.76 -12.81 -1.47
C PHE A 34 2.24 -14.03 -0.67
N SER A 35 1.51 -15.15 -0.79
CA SER A 35 1.79 -16.38 -0.04
C SER A 35 3.23 -16.87 -0.21
N GLU A 36 3.80 -16.76 -1.41
CA GLU A 36 5.18 -17.16 -1.69
C GLU A 36 6.21 -16.36 -0.89
N ALA A 37 6.07 -15.03 -0.84
CA ALA A 37 6.97 -14.17 -0.07
C ALA A 37 6.96 -14.51 1.43
N LEU A 38 5.82 -14.99 1.94
CA LEU A 38 5.63 -15.35 3.34
C LEU A 38 6.20 -16.73 3.70
N THR A 39 6.51 -17.59 2.73
CA THR A 39 7.08 -18.93 2.98
C THR A 39 8.42 -18.90 3.71
N LEU A 40 9.14 -17.79 3.60
CA LEU A 40 10.46 -17.57 4.20
C LEU A 40 10.38 -17.26 5.70
N ILE A 41 9.20 -16.94 6.21
CA ILE A 41 8.96 -16.79 7.66
C ILE A 41 8.78 -18.18 8.25
N ALA A 42 9.81 -18.66 8.96
CA ALA A 42 9.85 -20.02 9.49
C ALA A 42 8.81 -20.30 10.58
N ASP A 43 8.59 -19.33 11.47
CA ASP A 43 7.61 -19.49 12.54
C ASP A 43 6.19 -19.33 11.99
N GLU A 44 5.40 -20.40 12.03
CA GLU A 44 4.04 -20.45 11.48
C GLU A 44 3.11 -19.41 12.12
N LYS A 45 3.24 -19.17 13.42
CA LYS A 45 2.40 -18.18 14.12
C LYS A 45 2.71 -16.77 13.64
N THR A 46 4.00 -16.44 13.51
CA THR A 46 4.47 -15.16 12.97
C THR A 46 4.07 -15.00 11.52
N ARG A 47 4.25 -16.04 10.69
CA ARG A 47 3.85 -16.05 9.29
C ARG A 47 2.37 -15.74 9.11
N ARG A 48 1.50 -16.40 9.90
CA ARG A 48 0.05 -16.15 9.89
C ARG A 48 -0.28 -14.74 10.32
N HIS A 49 0.36 -14.25 11.38
CA HIS A 49 0.16 -12.88 11.86
C HIS A 49 0.53 -11.85 10.79
N VAL A 50 1.69 -12.00 10.14
CA VAL A 50 2.13 -11.13 9.04
C VAL A 50 1.14 -11.22 7.87
N ALA A 51 0.70 -12.43 7.49
CA ALA A 51 -0.29 -12.60 6.42
C ALA A 51 -1.60 -11.86 6.70
N GLU A 52 -2.10 -11.91 7.94
CA GLU A 52 -3.35 -11.26 8.35
C GLU A 52 -3.25 -9.73 8.43
N HIS A 53 -2.04 -9.18 8.59
CA HIS A 53 -1.81 -7.76 8.85
C HIS A 53 -0.95 -7.08 7.78
N LEU A 54 -0.68 -7.74 6.66
CA LEU A 54 0.13 -7.17 5.59
C LEU A 54 -0.55 -5.93 4.96
N ASP A 55 -1.88 -5.79 5.06
CA ASP A 55 -2.62 -4.56 4.69
C ASP A 55 -2.24 -3.33 5.54
N GLN A 56 -1.59 -3.55 6.68
CA GLN A 56 -1.12 -2.52 7.60
C GLN A 56 0.40 -2.31 7.49
N ASP A 57 1.08 -3.06 6.62
CA ASP A 57 2.52 -2.97 6.37
C ASP A 57 2.84 -1.95 5.26
N PHE A 58 2.33 -0.73 5.40
CA PHE A 58 2.35 0.29 4.35
C PHE A 58 3.56 1.23 4.39
N HIS A 59 4.48 1.09 5.35
CA HIS A 59 5.70 1.90 5.40
C HIS A 59 6.87 1.23 6.13
N GLY A 60 7.99 1.02 5.45
CA GLY A 60 9.28 0.64 6.04
C GLY A 60 9.30 -0.70 6.78
N GLY A 61 8.29 -1.56 6.62
CA GLY A 61 8.20 -2.85 7.30
C GLY A 61 8.67 -4.02 6.46
N PHE A 62 8.00 -5.17 6.60
CA PHE A 62 8.45 -6.42 5.95
C PHE A 62 8.42 -6.29 4.43
N PHE A 63 7.33 -5.77 3.86
CA PHE A 63 7.13 -5.60 2.43
C PHE A 63 8.16 -4.66 1.77
N GLU A 64 8.17 -3.38 2.16
CA GLU A 64 9.06 -2.38 1.55
C GLU A 64 10.54 -2.72 1.77
N THR A 65 10.91 -3.13 2.99
CA THR A 65 12.31 -3.48 3.28
C THR A 65 12.75 -4.68 2.45
N SER A 66 11.89 -5.69 2.26
CA SER A 66 12.21 -6.85 1.41
C SER A 66 12.39 -6.44 -0.06
N LEU A 67 11.52 -5.58 -0.60
CA LEU A 67 11.67 -5.05 -1.97
C LEU A 67 12.97 -4.28 -2.14
N VAL A 68 13.34 -3.43 -1.18
CA VAL A 68 14.61 -2.69 -1.25
C VAL A 68 15.81 -3.64 -1.11
N LEU A 69 15.75 -4.65 -0.24
CA LEU A 69 16.79 -5.68 -0.16
C LEU A 69 16.96 -6.46 -1.48
N HIS A 70 15.87 -6.68 -2.21
CA HIS A 70 15.92 -7.31 -3.52
C HIS A 70 16.60 -6.43 -4.58
N TYR A 71 16.18 -5.16 -4.70
CA TYR A 71 16.66 -4.28 -5.78
C TYR A 71 17.94 -3.52 -5.46
N ARG A 72 18.10 -3.06 -4.22
CA ARG A 72 19.16 -2.14 -3.75
C ARG A 72 19.58 -2.45 -2.31
N PRO A 73 20.12 -3.67 -2.04
CA PRO A 73 20.48 -4.09 -0.69
C PRO A 73 21.52 -3.18 -0.02
N ASP A 74 22.36 -2.51 -0.81
CA ASP A 74 23.37 -1.54 -0.38
C ASP A 74 22.78 -0.31 0.33
N THR A 75 21.49 -0.05 0.17
CA THR A 75 20.78 1.09 0.76
C THR A 75 20.04 0.75 2.06
N VAL A 76 19.96 -0.53 2.44
CA VAL A 76 19.31 -0.97 3.67
C VAL A 76 20.36 -1.19 4.75
N ALA A 77 20.30 -0.40 5.82
CA ALA A 77 21.20 -0.58 6.95
C ALA A 77 20.99 -1.97 7.60
N PRO A 78 22.07 -2.71 7.97
CA PRO A 78 21.95 -4.01 8.63
C PRO A 78 21.13 -3.99 9.93
N SER A 79 21.00 -2.82 10.57
CA SER A 79 20.21 -2.60 11.78
C SER A 79 18.70 -2.87 11.61
N HIS A 80 18.17 -3.00 10.40
CA HIS A 80 16.76 -3.39 10.19
C HIS A 80 16.43 -4.72 10.90
N ARG A 81 17.41 -5.64 10.99
CA ARG A 81 17.28 -6.96 11.64
C ARG A 81 17.09 -6.88 13.15
N THR A 82 17.47 -5.77 13.76
CA THR A 82 17.36 -5.56 15.22
C THR A 82 16.16 -4.68 15.60
N LEU A 83 15.40 -4.19 14.61
CA LEU A 83 14.22 -3.38 14.88
C LEU A 83 13.10 -4.25 15.48
N PRO A 84 12.42 -3.79 16.53
CA PRO A 84 11.26 -4.51 17.05
C PRO A 84 10.09 -4.43 16.05
N PRO A 85 9.06 -5.29 16.17
CA PRO A 85 7.80 -5.08 15.47
C PRO A 85 7.20 -3.71 15.77
N CYS A 86 6.51 -3.12 14.80
CA CYS A 86 5.76 -1.89 15.02
C CYS A 86 4.73 -2.13 16.15
N PRO A 87 4.60 -1.21 17.13
CA PRO A 87 3.56 -1.30 18.13
C PRO A 87 2.16 -1.38 17.50
N PRO A 88 1.18 -2.02 18.17
CA PRO A 88 -0.19 -2.11 17.66
C PRO A 88 -0.79 -0.73 17.36
N VAL A 89 -1.31 -0.57 16.14
CA VAL A 89 -1.91 0.68 15.69
C VAL A 89 -3.39 0.71 16.04
N ALA A 90 -3.79 1.69 16.86
CA ALA A 90 -5.20 1.97 17.10
C ALA A 90 -5.76 2.86 15.98
N PRO A 91 -6.73 2.41 15.16
CA PRO A 91 -7.24 3.19 14.04
C PRO A 91 -8.02 4.43 14.51
N HIS A 92 -7.98 5.50 13.70
CA HIS A 92 -8.75 6.72 13.95
C HIS A 92 -10.26 6.44 13.95
N ARG A 93 -10.92 6.63 15.10
CA ARG A 93 -12.33 6.26 15.31
C ARG A 93 -13.30 6.84 14.29
N VAL A 94 -13.14 8.12 13.92
CA VAL A 94 -14.04 8.79 12.96
C VAL A 94 -13.90 8.19 11.56
N PHE A 95 -12.67 7.94 11.11
CA PHE A 95 -12.43 7.38 9.77
C PHE A 95 -12.85 5.91 9.72
N LEU A 96 -12.65 5.16 10.81
CA LEU A 96 -13.16 3.80 10.90
C LEU A 96 -14.71 3.75 10.87
N TRP A 97 -15.38 4.72 11.51
CA TRP A 97 -16.83 4.84 11.43
C TRP A 97 -17.28 5.19 10.00
N LEU A 98 -16.63 6.16 9.34
CA LEU A 98 -16.90 6.53 7.95
C LEU A 98 -16.71 5.35 6.99
N SER A 99 -15.67 4.55 7.21
CA SER A 99 -15.42 3.31 6.47
C SER A 99 -16.60 2.34 6.58
N ARG A 100 -17.08 2.08 7.80
CA ARG A 100 -18.24 1.21 8.05
C ARG A 100 -19.53 1.77 7.45
N ALA A 101 -19.73 3.08 7.47
CA ALA A 101 -20.89 3.73 6.85
C ALA A 101 -20.85 3.60 5.32
N ALA A 102 -19.69 3.88 4.71
CA ALA A 102 -19.49 3.73 3.27
C ALA A 102 -19.72 2.29 2.81
N ALA A 103 -19.25 1.28 3.56
CA ALA A 103 -19.46 -0.12 3.25
C ALA A 103 -20.95 -0.49 3.25
N ARG A 104 -21.73 -0.01 4.23
CA ARG A 104 -23.20 -0.24 4.29
C ARG A 104 -23.96 0.38 3.14
N LEU A 105 -23.44 1.47 2.56
CA LEU A 105 -24.00 2.13 1.38
C LEU A 105 -23.49 1.52 0.06
N GLY A 106 -22.80 0.38 0.09
CA GLY A 106 -22.23 -0.27 -1.09
C GLY A 106 -21.02 0.45 -1.70
N ARG A 107 -20.45 1.46 -1.02
CA ARG A 107 -19.30 2.24 -1.48
C ARG A 107 -17.99 1.58 -1.04
N LEU A 108 -17.70 0.39 -1.55
CA LEU A 108 -16.61 -0.47 -1.07
C LEU A 108 -15.20 0.14 -1.21
N ILE A 109 -14.90 0.81 -2.33
CA ILE A 109 -13.60 1.47 -2.53
C ILE A 109 -13.41 2.60 -1.50
N LEU A 110 -14.43 3.46 -1.35
CA LEU A 110 -14.39 4.55 -0.36
C LEU A 110 -14.27 4.00 1.07
N ALA A 111 -14.91 2.87 1.37
CA ALA A 111 -14.76 2.20 2.64
C ALA A 111 -13.32 1.73 2.90
N ALA A 112 -12.67 1.14 1.89
CA ALA A 112 -11.26 0.73 1.97
C ALA A 112 -10.33 1.94 2.17
N GLU A 113 -10.54 3.03 1.41
CA GLU A 113 -9.79 4.28 1.56
C GLU A 113 -9.92 4.88 2.97
N PHE A 114 -11.12 4.93 3.53
CA PHE A 114 -11.34 5.40 4.90
C PHE A 114 -10.73 4.48 5.95
N LYS A 115 -10.75 3.15 5.74
CA LYS A 115 -10.06 2.20 6.62
C LYS A 115 -8.56 2.48 6.61
N PHE A 116 -7.97 2.58 5.42
CA PHE A 116 -6.54 2.86 5.26
C PHE A 116 -6.16 4.20 5.92
N ALA A 117 -6.92 5.27 5.67
CA ALA A 117 -6.71 6.56 6.32
C ALA A 117 -6.83 6.47 7.85
N ALA A 118 -7.76 5.67 8.37
CA ALA A 118 -7.89 5.46 9.82
C ALA A 118 -6.63 4.86 10.44
N TYR A 119 -6.05 3.84 9.80
CA TYR A 119 -4.80 3.23 10.26
C TYR A 119 -3.59 4.15 10.08
N GLY A 120 -3.47 4.85 8.96
CA GLY A 120 -2.41 5.84 8.73
C GLY A 120 -2.39 6.94 9.80
N ILE A 121 -3.55 7.52 10.12
CA ILE A 121 -3.66 8.52 11.21
C ILE A 121 -3.36 7.89 12.57
N GLY A 122 -3.81 6.65 12.80
CA GLY A 122 -3.50 5.91 14.03
C GLY A 122 -2.00 5.72 14.24
N TRP A 123 -1.29 5.35 13.19
CA TRP A 123 0.16 5.16 13.20
C TRP A 123 0.91 6.46 13.52
N LEU A 124 0.52 7.59 12.90
CA LEU A 124 1.09 8.91 13.19
C LEU A 124 0.90 9.37 14.65
N ARG A 125 -0.01 8.75 15.39
CA ARG A 125 -0.26 9.03 16.82
C ARG A 125 0.56 8.19 17.78
N LEU A 126 1.30 7.19 17.30
CA LEU A 126 2.19 6.40 18.16
C LEU A 126 3.26 7.27 18.80
N ARG A 127 3.57 7.01 20.07
CA ARG A 127 4.59 7.72 20.85
C ARG A 127 5.46 6.70 21.61
N PRO A 128 6.77 6.63 21.34
CA PRO A 128 7.48 7.32 20.25
C PRO A 128 6.95 6.88 18.87
N LEU A 129 7.10 7.73 17.84
CA LEU A 129 6.77 7.35 16.46
C LEU A 129 7.86 6.38 15.97
N PRO A 130 7.55 5.13 15.61
CA PRO A 130 8.58 4.15 15.23
C PRO A 130 9.25 4.46 13.89
N GLY A 131 8.59 5.21 13.00
CA GLY A 131 9.08 5.49 11.64
C GLY A 131 8.84 4.38 10.62
N TYR A 132 8.20 3.28 11.03
CA TYR A 132 7.80 2.15 10.18
C TYR A 132 6.51 1.51 10.71
N THR A 133 5.91 0.64 9.91
CA THR A 133 4.82 -0.27 10.24
C THR A 133 5.29 -1.72 10.08
N GLY A 134 4.52 -2.69 10.55
CA GLY A 134 4.84 -4.10 10.33
C GLY A 134 6.13 -4.58 11.02
N TRP A 135 6.86 -5.47 10.33
CA TRP A 135 7.95 -6.29 10.91
C TRP A 135 9.22 -6.24 10.06
N PRO A 136 9.96 -5.12 10.04
CA PRO A 136 11.14 -4.96 9.17
C PRO A 136 12.25 -6.00 9.43
N ALA A 137 12.38 -6.50 10.66
CA ALA A 137 13.38 -7.52 10.99
C ALA A 137 13.16 -8.87 10.29
N LEU A 138 11.95 -9.13 9.77
CA LEU A 138 11.65 -10.33 9.00
C LEU A 138 12.00 -10.19 7.51
N ALA A 139 12.44 -9.00 7.06
CA ALA A 139 12.66 -8.73 5.65
C ALA A 139 13.80 -9.59 5.06
N ASP A 140 13.56 -10.10 3.85
CA ASP A 140 14.49 -10.97 3.13
C ASP A 140 14.47 -10.61 1.64
N ALA A 141 15.63 -10.64 0.97
CA ALA A 141 15.74 -10.29 -0.45
C ALA A 141 14.93 -11.25 -1.35
N ARG A 142 14.78 -12.53 -0.97
CA ARG A 142 13.95 -13.50 -1.71
C ARG A 142 12.46 -13.24 -1.50
N ALA A 143 12.06 -12.78 -0.32
CA ALA A 143 10.68 -12.31 -0.10
C ALA A 143 10.41 -11.11 -1.03
N GLY A 144 11.39 -10.20 -1.13
CA GLY A 144 11.34 -9.06 -2.06
C GLY A 144 11.20 -9.47 -3.51
N ALA A 145 11.93 -10.49 -3.95
CA ALA A 145 11.79 -11.05 -5.30
C ALA A 145 10.38 -11.59 -5.56
N ALA A 146 9.81 -12.37 -4.62
CA ALA A 146 8.46 -12.89 -4.75
C ALA A 146 7.39 -11.78 -4.75
N PHE A 147 7.54 -10.76 -3.91
CA PHE A 147 6.69 -9.57 -3.96
C PHE A 147 6.78 -8.86 -5.32
N ALA A 148 8.00 -8.64 -5.80
CA ALA A 148 8.26 -7.97 -7.06
C ALA A 148 7.64 -8.73 -8.24
N GLU A 149 7.73 -10.06 -8.27
CA GLU A 149 7.15 -10.88 -9.33
C GLU A 149 5.63 -10.71 -9.42
N VAL A 150 4.92 -10.82 -8.29
CA VAL A 150 3.46 -10.63 -8.25
C VAL A 150 3.08 -9.22 -8.69
N ILE A 151 3.79 -8.20 -8.19
CA ILE A 151 3.52 -6.80 -8.54
C ILE A 151 3.77 -6.56 -10.02
N MET A 152 4.92 -6.99 -10.55
CA MET A 152 5.32 -6.78 -11.93
C MET A 152 4.40 -7.51 -12.92
N SER A 153 3.88 -8.68 -12.55
CA SER A 153 2.83 -9.35 -13.34
C SER A 153 1.55 -8.50 -13.40
N ARG A 154 0.99 -8.10 -12.25
CA ARG A 154 -0.28 -7.33 -12.17
C ARG A 154 -0.21 -5.97 -12.87
N TYR A 155 0.75 -5.14 -12.45
CA TYR A 155 1.81 -4.72 -13.33
C TYR A 155 1.57 -4.50 -14.84
N VAL A 156 2.33 -5.31 -15.58
CA VAL A 156 2.34 -5.43 -17.02
C VAL A 156 0.94 -5.69 -17.56
N ASP A 157 0.18 -6.62 -16.98
CA ASP A 157 -1.19 -6.95 -17.43
C ASP A 157 -2.10 -5.70 -17.41
N GLY A 158 -1.99 -4.90 -16.35
CA GLY A 158 -2.73 -3.66 -16.18
C GLY A 158 -2.35 -2.61 -17.22
N VAL A 159 -1.06 -2.44 -17.47
CA VAL A 159 -0.55 -1.49 -18.47
C VAL A 159 -0.99 -1.90 -19.88
N GLU A 160 -0.78 -3.16 -20.26
CA GLU A 160 -1.16 -3.70 -21.56
C GLU A 160 -2.67 -3.55 -21.81
N ALA A 161 -3.50 -3.84 -20.81
CA ALA A 161 -4.95 -3.67 -20.92
C ALA A 161 -5.36 -2.21 -21.18
N VAL A 162 -4.65 -1.23 -20.60
CA VAL A 162 -4.91 0.18 -20.85
C VAL A 162 -4.50 0.58 -22.27
N PHE A 163 -3.31 0.18 -22.72
CA PHE A 163 -2.82 0.54 -24.05
C PHE A 163 -3.56 -0.20 -25.18
N ALA A 164 -4.09 -1.39 -24.92
CA ALA A 164 -4.99 -2.10 -25.82
C ALA A 164 -6.42 -1.51 -25.84
N GLY A 165 -6.73 -0.55 -24.96
CA GLY A 165 -8.06 0.06 -24.84
C GLY A 165 -9.12 -0.85 -24.20
N SER A 166 -8.73 -1.97 -23.60
CA SER A 166 -9.64 -2.92 -22.97
C SER A 166 -10.04 -2.50 -21.54
N LYS A 167 -9.23 -1.67 -20.88
CA LYS A 167 -9.51 -1.09 -19.56
C LYS A 167 -9.14 0.39 -19.50
N PRO A 168 -9.84 1.20 -18.68
CA PRO A 168 -9.40 2.56 -18.39
C PRO A 168 -8.16 2.56 -17.48
N PRO A 169 -7.32 3.61 -17.53
CA PRO A 169 -6.19 3.75 -16.61
C PRO A 169 -6.66 3.77 -15.14
N PRO A 170 -5.94 3.12 -14.23
CA PRO A 170 -6.28 3.10 -12.82
C PRO A 170 -6.26 4.52 -12.29
N GLN A 171 -7.29 4.81 -11.51
CA GLN A 171 -7.50 6.13 -10.96
C GLN A 171 -6.77 6.27 -9.63
N PRO A 172 -6.38 7.48 -9.21
CA PRO A 172 -5.77 7.68 -7.90
C PRO A 172 -6.70 7.20 -6.80
N ILE A 173 -6.14 6.56 -5.78
CA ILE A 173 -6.86 6.32 -4.53
C ILE A 173 -7.05 7.63 -3.77
N MET A 174 -8.01 7.65 -2.86
CA MET A 174 -8.34 8.77 -1.98
C MET A 174 -8.59 10.08 -2.72
N LYS A 175 -9.30 10.03 -3.86
CA LYS A 175 -9.63 11.25 -4.65
C LYS A 175 -10.29 12.34 -3.83
N TRP A 176 -11.04 11.96 -2.80
CA TRP A 176 -11.69 12.89 -1.88
C TRP A 176 -10.70 13.79 -1.12
N LEU A 177 -9.44 13.36 -0.92
CA LEU A 177 -8.41 14.21 -0.31
C LEU A 177 -8.15 15.46 -1.13
N ARG A 178 -8.24 15.39 -2.46
CA ARG A 178 -8.08 16.56 -3.32
C ARG A 178 -9.14 17.63 -3.01
N ALA A 179 -10.39 17.21 -2.84
CA ALA A 179 -11.47 18.13 -2.50
C ALA A 179 -11.30 18.70 -1.08
N VAL A 180 -10.98 17.83 -0.11
CA VAL A 180 -10.85 18.23 1.31
C VAL A 180 -9.63 19.12 1.54
N SER A 181 -8.53 18.92 0.82
CA SER A 181 -7.32 19.74 0.91
C SER A 181 -7.35 21.02 0.07
N LEU A 182 -8.46 21.31 -0.61
CA LEU A 182 -8.57 22.38 -1.61
C LEU A 182 -7.45 22.34 -2.65
N ASP A 183 -7.24 21.17 -3.26
CA ASP A 183 -6.16 20.91 -4.23
C ASP A 183 -4.76 21.11 -3.62
N GLY A 184 -4.59 20.70 -2.36
CA GLY A 184 -3.34 20.84 -1.60
C GLY A 184 -3.06 22.25 -1.07
N ARG A 185 -4.01 23.17 -1.13
CA ARG A 185 -3.86 24.55 -0.64
C ARG A 185 -4.03 24.69 0.86
N LEU A 186 -4.67 23.72 1.51
CA LEU A 186 -4.76 23.66 2.98
C LEU A 186 -3.59 22.83 3.52
N GLN A 187 -2.77 23.44 4.37
CA GLN A 187 -1.79 22.71 5.16
C GLN A 187 -2.50 21.96 6.29
N ALA A 188 -2.12 20.70 6.51
CA ALA A 188 -2.56 19.96 7.68
C ALA A 188 -1.82 20.53 8.90
N HIS A 189 -2.57 21.17 9.81
CA HIS A 189 -2.09 21.61 11.12
C HIS A 189 -2.13 20.45 12.13
#